data_AF-A0A392P3R8-F1
#
_entry.id   AF-A0A392P3R8-F1
#
_cell.length_a   1.000
_cell.length_b   1.000
_cell.length_c   1.000
_cell.angle_alpha   90.00
_cell.angle_beta   90.00
_cell.angle_gamma   90.00
#
_symmetry.space_group_name_H-M   'P 1'
#
loop_
_entity.id
_entity.type
_entity.pdbx_description
1 polymer ?
#
loop_
_entity_poly.entity_id
_entity_poly.type
_entity_poly.pdbx_seq_one_letter_code
_entity_poly.pdbx_strand_id
1 'polypeptide(L)' 'KYTPQFEWLSKELKRVDRKKTPWLIVLMHVPLYNSNEANYMEGESMRVVFENWFIKYKVDVIFAGHVHAYERS' A
#
# COMPACT_ATOMS: atom_id res chain seq x y z
N LYS A 1 -14.61 3.30 3.56
CA LYS A 1 -14.45 4.77 3.48
C LYS A 1 -15.09 5.34 4.74
N TYR A 2 -14.65 6.47 5.30
CA TYR A 2 -15.13 7.02 6.61
C TYR A 2 -14.55 6.40 7.90
N THR A 3 -13.42 5.71 7.83
CA THR A 3 -12.69 5.27 9.04
C THR A 3 -11.57 6.24 9.38
N PRO A 4 -11.11 6.32 10.64
CA PRO A 4 -9.98 7.17 11.02
C PRO A 4 -8.73 6.94 10.16
N GLN A 5 -8.40 5.68 9.84
CA GLN A 5 -7.25 5.34 8.97
C GLN A 5 -7.44 5.88 7.54
N PHE A 6 -8.63 5.70 6.97
CA PHE A 6 -8.94 6.17 5.62
C PHE A 6 -8.82 7.68 5.49
N GLU A 7 -9.36 8.42 6.47
CA GLU A 7 -9.31 9.87 6.50
C GLU A 7 -7.89 10.40 6.73
N TRP A 8 -7.16 9.77 7.65
CA TRP A 8 -5.77 10.10 7.92
C TRP A 8 -4.90 9.92 6.66
N LEU A 9 -4.94 8.74 6.03
CA LEU A 9 -4.09 8.44 4.87
C LEU A 9 -4.40 9.36 3.67
N SER A 10 -5.68 9.68 3.45
CA SER A 10 -6.11 10.63 2.42
C SER A 10 -5.52 12.03 2.61
N LYS A 11 -5.37 12.47 3.87
CA LYS A 11 -4.74 13.76 4.21
C LYS A 11 -3.22 13.66 4.14
N GLU A 12 -2.64 12.56 4.63
CA GLU A 12 -1.18 12.40 4.72
C GLU A 12 -0.52 12.34 3.33
N LEU A 13 -1.11 11.61 2.39
CA LEU A 13 -0.60 11.54 1.00
C LEU A 13 -0.55 12.92 0.32
N LYS A 14 -1.46 13.85 0.66
CA LYS A 14 -1.45 15.22 0.13
C LYS A 14 -0.33 16.09 0.69
N ARG A 15 0.23 15.72 1.85
CA ARG A 15 1.29 16.48 2.54
C ARG A 15 2.68 16.09 2.09
N VAL A 16 2.82 15.00 1.33
CA VAL A 16 4.11 14.53 0.81
C VAL A 16 4.68 15.56 -0.16
N ASP A 17 5.80 16.18 0.22
CA ASP A 17 6.60 17.03 -0.66
C ASP A 17 7.74 16.20 -1.26
N ARG A 18 7.59 15.81 -2.53
CA ARG A 18 8.58 14.99 -3.24
C ARG A 18 9.89 15.73 -3.54
N LYS A 19 9.95 17.06 -3.43
CA LYS A 19 11.23 17.79 -3.53
C LYS A 19 12.07 17.63 -2.26
N LYS A 20 11.40 17.52 -1.11
CA LYS A 20 12.05 17.32 0.20
C LYS A 20 12.28 15.84 0.51
N THR A 21 11.28 15.01 0.26
CA THR A 21 11.31 13.56 0.50
C THR A 21 10.98 12.83 -0.81
N PRO A 22 11.97 12.59 -1.67
CA PRO A 22 11.74 12.05 -3.01
C PRO A 22 11.28 10.59 -3.01
N TRP A 23 11.56 9.84 -1.94
CA TRP A 23 11.12 8.46 -1.74
C TRP A 23 9.86 8.41 -0.88
N LEU A 24 8.79 7.83 -1.42
CA LEU A 24 7.54 7.55 -0.75
C LEU A 24 7.36 6.03 -0.63
N ILE A 25 7.54 5.53 0.59
CA ILE A 25 7.51 4.10 0.93
C ILE A 25 6.25 3.83 1.77
N VAL A 26 5.54 2.75 1.44
CA VAL A 26 4.40 2.26 2.23
C VAL A 26 4.76 0.93 2.88
N LEU A 27 4.37 0.76 4.13
CA LEU A 27 4.49 -0.52 4.86
C LEU A 27 3.08 -1.02 5.20
N MET A 28 2.86 -2.31 4.98
CA MET A 28 1.65 -3.00 5.43
C MET A 28 1.95 -4.47 5.72
N HIS A 29 1.09 -5.16 6.46
CA HIS A 29 1.36 -6.57 6.78
C HIS A 29 0.95 -7.51 5.63
N VAL A 30 -0.31 -7.42 5.19
CA VAL A 30 -0.87 -8.27 4.13
C VAL A 30 -0.55 -7.66 2.75
N PRO A 31 0.05 -8.42 1.81
CA PRO A 31 0.40 -7.91 0.49
C PRO A 31 -0.83 -7.65 -0.37
N LEU A 32 -0.80 -6.58 -1.17
CA LEU A 32 -1.85 -6.29 -2.17
C LEU A 32 -1.72 -7.19 -3.41
N TYR A 33 -0.50 -7.58 -3.75
CA TYR A 33 -0.18 -8.52 -4.82
C TYR A 33 0.59 -9.69 -4.22
N ASN A 34 0.08 -10.89 -4.42
CA ASN A 34 0.67 -12.14 -3.96
C ASN A 34 0.29 -13.24 -4.93
N SER A 35 1.28 -13.95 -5.49
CA SER A 35 1.06 -15.09 -6.38
C SER A 35 1.21 -16.44 -5.68
N ASN A 36 1.49 -16.47 -4.38
CA ASN A 36 1.56 -17.71 -3.61
C ASN A 36 0.16 -18.23 -3.29
N GLU A 37 0.00 -19.56 -3.23
CA GLU A 37 -1.27 -20.18 -2.79
C GLU A 37 -1.64 -19.76 -1.37
N ALA A 38 -0.65 -19.68 -0.47
CA ALA A 38 -0.83 -19.20 0.88
C ALA A 38 -1.22 -17.72 0.89
N ASN A 39 -2.34 -17.41 1.54
CA ASN A 39 -2.89 -16.07 1.68
C ASN A 39 -3.20 -15.38 0.32
N TYR A 40 -3.55 -16.16 -0.70
CA TYR A 40 -3.93 -15.65 -2.01
C TYR A 40 -5.17 -14.74 -1.90
N MET A 41 -5.12 -13.56 -2.54
CA MET A 41 -6.21 -12.57 -2.56
C MET A 41 -6.67 -12.00 -1.21
N GLU A 42 -5.98 -12.26 -0.10
CA GLU A 42 -6.40 -11.72 1.22
C GLU A 42 -6.29 -10.19 1.30
N GLY A 43 -5.35 -9.59 0.55
CA GLY A 43 -5.17 -8.14 0.46
C GLY A 43 -6.22 -7.40 -0.38
N GLU A 44 -7.13 -8.09 -1.06
CA GLU A 44 -8.03 -7.50 -2.06
C GLU A 44 -8.93 -6.39 -1.49
N SER A 45 -9.43 -6.58 -0.27
CA SER A 45 -10.27 -5.57 0.39
C SER A 45 -9.53 -4.24 0.61
N MET A 46 -8.24 -4.29 0.97
CA MET A 46 -7.37 -3.13 1.10
C MET A 46 -6.97 -2.58 -0.27
N ARG A 47 -6.69 -3.46 -1.24
CA ARG A 47 -6.30 -3.09 -2.60
C ARG A 47 -7.38 -2.23 -3.27
N VAL A 48 -8.64 -2.68 -3.25
CA VAL A 48 -9.79 -1.94 -3.80
C VAL A 48 -9.95 -0.55 -3.17
N VAL A 49 -9.54 -0.37 -1.92
CA VAL A 49 -9.67 0.91 -1.20
C VAL A 49 -8.49 1.85 -1.49
N PHE A 50 -7.26 1.37 -1.52
CA PHE A 50 -6.05 2.21 -1.49
C PHE A 50 -5.15 2.18 -2.73
N GLU A 51 -5.23 1.15 -3.58
CA GLU A 51 -4.33 1.00 -4.75
C GLU A 51 -4.38 2.23 -5.67
N ASN A 52 -5.58 2.70 -5.99
CA ASN A 52 -5.77 3.90 -6.82
C ASN A 52 -5.11 5.14 -6.22
N TRP A 53 -4.99 5.23 -4.89
CA TRP A 53 -4.27 6.33 -4.25
C TRP A 53 -2.76 6.15 -4.38
N PHE A 54 -2.24 4.94 -4.14
CA PHE A 54 -0.81 4.68 -4.30
C PHE A 54 -0.32 4.94 -5.72
N ILE A 55 -1.13 4.58 -6.73
CA ILE A 55 -0.88 4.93 -8.15
C ILE A 55 -0.90 6.45 -8.33
N LYS A 56 -1.95 7.14 -7.86
CA LYS A 56 -2.12 8.60 -8.00
C LYS A 56 -0.96 9.39 -7.40
N TYR A 57 -0.48 8.97 -6.22
CA TYR A 57 0.60 9.63 -5.49
C TYR A 57 1.99 9.09 -5.84
N LYS A 58 2.08 8.18 -6.82
CA LYS A 58 3.32 7.59 -7.33
C LYS A 58 4.19 7.03 -6.20
N VAL A 59 3.59 6.21 -5.33
CA VAL A 59 4.33 5.46 -4.30
C VAL A 59 5.43 4.65 -4.99
N ASP A 60 6.66 4.71 -4.47
CA ASP A 60 7.81 4.09 -5.13
C ASP A 60 7.90 2.59 -4.83
N VAL A 61 7.62 2.21 -3.58
CA VAL A 61 7.65 0.80 -3.15
C VAL A 61 6.70 0.56 -1.98
N ILE A 62 6.08 -0.62 -1.98
CA ILE A 62 5.30 -1.16 -0.86
C ILE A 62 6.02 -2.40 -0.36
N PHE A 63 6.37 -2.43 0.93
CA PHE A 63 6.86 -3.66 1.57
C PHE A 63 5.73 -4.31 2.36
N ALA A 64 5.60 -5.61 2.20
CA ALA A 64 4.65 -6.45 2.92
C ALA A 64 5.29 -7.75 3.40
N GLY A 65 4.64 -8.38 4.37
CA GLY A 65 5.02 -9.68 4.93
C GLY A 65 3.86 -10.66 4.77
N HIS A 66 3.43 -11.27 5.89
CA HIS A 66 2.29 -12.21 6.00
C HIS A 66 2.49 -13.55 5.28
N VAL A 67 2.86 -13.52 4.00
CA VAL A 67 3.27 -14.70 3.24
C VAL A 67 4.71 -15.03 3.61
N HIS A 68 4.97 -16.27 4.04
CA HIS A 68 6.30 -16.74 4.43
C HIS A 68 7.15 -17.12 3.19
N ALA A 69 7.29 -16.18 2.27
CA ALA A 69 8.06 -16.30 1.04
C ALA A 69 8.67 -14.95 0.65
N TYR A 70 9.43 -14.92 -0.45
CA TYR A 70 9.90 -13.70 -1.08
C TYR A 70 9.27 -13.57 -2.47
N GLU A 71 8.71 -12.40 -2.78
CA GLU A 71 8.12 -12.08 -4.08
C GLU A 71 8.43 -10.61 -4.47
N ARG A 72 8.51 -10.32 -5.78
CA ARG A 72 8.67 -8.97 -6.33
C ARG A 72 7.87 -8.84 -7.63
N SER A 73 6.94 -7.87 -7.68
CA SER A 73 6.13 -7.54 -8.87
C SER A 73 6.89 -6.76 -9.95
#